data_AF-A0A8T3QUH3-F1
#
_entry.id   AF-A0A8T3QUH3-F1
#
_cell.length_a   1.000
_cell.length_b   1.000
_cell.length_c   1.000
_cell.angle_alpha   90.00
_cell.angle_beta   90.00
_cell.angle_gamma   90.00
#
_symmetry.space_group_name_H-M   'P 1'
#
loop_
_entity.id
_entity.type
_entity.pdbx_description
1 polymer ?
#
loop_
_entity_poly.entity_id
_entity_poly.type
_entity_poly.pdbx_seq_one_letter_code
_entity_poly.pdbx_strand_id
1 'polypeptide(L)' 'MVGTSPNSWSDAARQAVATASRTVRNIQTVDVVKSSAVVEDGEIVEYRVDVKIGFEYEG' A
#
# COMPACT_ATOMS: atom_id res chain seq x y z
N MET A 1 -2.03 -5.21 -4.62
CA MET A 1 -0.69 -4.59 -4.65
C MET A 1 -0.15 -4.61 -3.23
N VAL A 2 1.17 -4.71 -3.04
CA VAL A 2 1.79 -4.64 -1.70
C VAL A 2 2.57 -3.33 -1.61
N GLY A 3 2.29 -2.53 -0.58
CA GLY A 3 3.09 -1.37 -0.20
C GLY A 3 3.95 -1.69 1.01
N THR A 4 5.17 -1.15 1.07
CA THR A 4 6.05 -1.28 2.23
C THR A 4 6.54 0.09 2.71
N SER A 5 6.84 0.19 4.00
CA SER A 5 7.45 1.39 4.59
C SER A 5 8.17 1.04 5.89
N PRO A 6 9.31 1.65 6.20
CA PRO A 6 9.95 1.51 7.51
C PRO A 6 9.22 2.30 8.62
N ASN A 7 8.32 3.23 8.25
CA ASN A 7 7.77 4.20 9.19
C ASN A 7 6.42 3.79 9.76
N SER A 8 5.48 3.36 8.90
CA SER A 8 4.12 2.98 9.32
C SER A 8 3.32 2.29 8.19
N TRP A 9 2.24 1.60 8.57
CA TRP A 9 1.27 1.05 7.59
C TRP A 9 0.59 2.12 6.74
N SER A 10 0.32 3.30 7.30
CA SER A 10 -0.31 4.40 6.55
C SER A 10 0.63 4.98 5.51
N ASP A 11 1.92 5.07 5.81
CA ASP A 11 2.94 5.43 4.82
C ASP A 11 3.08 4.35 3.73
N ALA A 12 3.11 3.07 4.12
CA ALA A 12 3.12 1.95 3.17
C ALA A 12 1.91 1.99 2.21
N ALA A 13 0.73 2.33 2.70
CA ALA A 13 -0.48 2.47 1.88
C ALA A 13 -0.38 3.65 0.89
N ARG A 14 0.14 4.80 1.34
CA ARG A 14 0.40 5.95 0.45
C ARG A 14 1.40 5.60 -0.64
N GLN A 15 2.46 4.87 -0.30
CA GLN A 15 3.45 4.40 -1.27
C GLN A 15 2.86 3.43 -2.30
N ALA A 16 1.97 2.52 -1.88
CA ALA A 16 1.25 1.65 -2.80
C ALA A 16 0.40 2.45 -3.79
N VAL A 17 -0.38 3.43 -3.32
CA VAL A 17 -1.20 4.30 -4.20
C VAL A 17 -0.31 5.11 -5.15
N ALA A 18 0.76 5.71 -4.64
CA ALA A 18 1.70 6.50 -5.44
C ALA A 18 2.43 5.68 -6.51
N THR A 19 2.63 4.38 -6.25
CA THR A 19 3.20 3.46 -7.24
C THR A 19 2.17 3.10 -8.29
N ALA A 20 0.94 2.77 -7.87
CA ALA A 20 -0.14 2.43 -8.79
C ALA A 20 -0.55 3.58 -9.71
N SER A 21 -0.53 4.83 -9.21
CA SER A 21 -0.90 6.02 -10.00
C SER A 21 0.03 6.29 -11.18
N ARG A 22 1.20 5.63 -11.24
CA ARG A 22 2.13 5.71 -12.37
C ARG A 22 1.62 4.93 -13.59
N THR A 23 0.80 3.91 -13.39
CA THR A 23 0.34 3.01 -14.46
C THR A 23 -1.18 3.00 -14.60
N VAL A 24 -1.92 3.22 -13.51
CA VAL A 24 -3.37 3.23 -13.47
C VAL A 24 -3.86 4.66 -13.30
N ARG A 25 -4.70 5.12 -14.23
CA ARG A 25 -5.37 6.43 -14.15
C ARG A 25 -6.69 6.30 -13.39
N ASN A 26 -7.22 7.44 -12.93
CA ASN A 26 -8.54 7.53 -12.30
C ASN A 26 -8.71 6.62 -11.06
N ILE A 27 -7.65 6.48 -10.25
CA ILE A 27 -7.73 5.83 -8.94
C ILE A 27 -8.62 6.68 -8.01
N GLN A 28 -9.65 6.08 -7.43
CA GLN A 28 -10.58 6.76 -6.52
C GLN A 28 -10.53 6.19 -5.11
N THR A 29 -10.33 4.88 -4.97
CA THR A 29 -10.33 4.23 -3.66
C THR A 29 -9.13 3.30 -3.50
N VAL A 30 -8.72 3.13 -2.25
CA VAL A 30 -7.75 2.11 -1.84
C VAL A 30 -8.28 1.42 -0.59
N ASP A 31 -8.39 0.09 -0.66
CA ASP A 31 -8.84 -0.73 0.44
C ASP A 31 -7.68 -1.55 0.96
N VAL A 32 -7.37 -1.42 2.26
CA VAL A 32 -6.35 -2.25 2.91
C VAL A 32 -6.98 -3.60 3.23
N VAL A 33 -6.51 -4.64 2.56
CA VAL A 33 -6.97 -6.03 2.75
C VAL A 33 -6.24 -6.68 3.92
N LYS A 34 -4.96 -6.35 4.09
CA LYS A 34 -4.13 -6.91 5.15
C LYS A 34 -3.02 -5.94 5.53
N SER A 35 -2.76 -5.81 6.82
CA SER A 35 -1.56 -5.19 7.36
C SER A 35 -0.69 -6.27 8.01
N SER A 36 0.61 -6.18 7.78
CA SER A 36 1.60 -7.07 8.39
C SER A 36 2.91 -6.31 8.62
N ALA A 37 3.84 -6.90 9.37
CA ALA A 37 5.12 -6.30 9.65
C ALA A 37 6.22 -7.37 9.70
N VAL A 38 7.44 -6.98 9.35
CA VAL A 38 8.65 -7.76 9.59
C VAL A 38 9.20 -7.35 10.95
N VAL A 39 9.49 -8.34 11.79
CA VAL A 39 10.05 -8.15 13.12
C VAL A 39 11.42 -8.81 13.15
N GLU A 40 12.45 -8.03 13.51
CA GLU A 40 13.82 -8.48 13.74
C GLU A 40 14.24 -8.03 15.14
N ASP A 41 14.85 -8.93 15.92
CA ASP A 41 15.29 -8.67 17.30
C ASP A 41 14.22 -8.07 18.24
N GLY A 42 12.95 -8.37 17.96
CA GLY A 42 11.81 -7.87 18.73
C GLY A 42 11.32 -6.48 18.32
N GLU A 43 11.94 -5.86 17.32
CA GLU A 43 11.55 -4.56 16.77
C GLU A 43 10.96 -4.70 15.37
N ILE A 44 9.98 -3.86 15.05
CA ILE A 44 9.42 -3.81 13.71
C ILE A 44 10.39 -3.05 12.81
N VAL A 45 10.94 -3.73 11.79
CA VAL A 45 11.87 -3.14 10.82
C VAL A 45 11.18 -2.72 9.53
N GLU A 46 10.03 -3.31 9.21
CA GLU A 46 9.28 -2.98 7.99
C GLU A 46 7.78 -3.21 8.17
N TYR A 47 6.97 -2.22 7.78
CA TYR A 47 5.52 -2.30 7.70
C TYR A 47 5.10 -2.65 6.27
N ARG A 48 4.17 -3.58 6.13
CA ARG A 48 3.63 -4.03 4.84
C ARG A 48 2.11 -3.93 4.82
N VAL A 49 1.56 -3.48 3.70
CA VAL A 49 0.11 -3.46 3.47
C VAL A 49 -0.23 -4.07 2.13
N ASP A 50 -1.18 -5.00 2.14
CA ASP A 50 -1.80 -5.50 0.93
C ASP A 50 -3.03 -4.66 0.65
N VAL A 51 -3.05 -4.01 -0.52
CA VAL A 51 -4.13 -3.11 -0.92
C VAL A 51 -4.80 -3.55 -2.22
N LYS A 52 -6.10 -3.28 -2.29
CA LYS A 52 -6.89 -3.27 -3.53
C LYS A 52 -7.13 -1.83 -3.93
N ILE A 53 -7.07 -1.57 -5.23
CA ILE A 53 -7.23 -0.23 -5.78
C ILE A 53 -8.46 -0.23 -6.66
N GLY A 54 -9.42 0.62 -6.33
CA GLY A 54 -10.58 0.91 -7.16
C GLY A 54 -10.26 2.07 -8.08
N PHE A 55 -10.42 1.85 -9.38
CA PHE A 55 -10.26 2.88 -10.41
C PHE A 55 -11.39 2.78 -11.41
N GLU A 56 -11.78 3.93 -11.96
CA GLU A 56 -12.79 3.99 -13.01
C GLU A 56 -12.13 3.75 -14.37
N TYR A 57 -12.71 2.85 -15.16
CA TYR A 57 -12.26 2.59 -16.51
C TYR A 57 -13.02 3.51 -17.46
N GLU A 58 -12.34 4.49 -18.02
CA GLU A 58 -12.85 5.27 -19.16
C GLU A 58 -12.61 4.44 -20.43
N GLY A 59 -13.69 3.85 -20.96
CA GLY A 59 -13.71 3.10 -22.22
C GLY A 59 -14.24 3.93 -23.37
#